data_AF-A0AA40F467-F1
#
_entry.id   AF-A0AA40F467-F1
#
_cell.length_a   1.000
_cell.length_b   1.000
_cell.length_c   1.000
_cell.angle_alpha   90.00
_cell.angle_beta   90.00
_cell.angle_gamma   90.00
#
_symmetry.space_group_name_H-M   'P 1'
#
loop_
_entity.id
_entity.type
_entity.pdbx_description
1 polymer ?
#
loop_
_entity_poly.entity_id
_entity_poly.type
_entity_poly.pdbx_seq_one_letter_code
_entity_poly.pdbx_strand_id
1 'polypeptide(L)' 'MTAQKCQLNCAGYRYFGVEFARECWCGRNPPNVTAPASECSMPCLGDDSQICGGPNRINVWG' A
#
# COMPACT_ATOMS: atom_id res chain seq x y z
N MET A 1 9.69 2.07 -2.88
CA MET A 1 8.47 1.54 -3.52
C MET A 1 7.53 2.71 -3.75
N THR A 2 6.71 2.73 -4.80
CA THR A 2 5.59 3.69 -4.98
C THR A 2 4.30 2.90 -5.14
N ALA A 3 3.14 3.56 -5.00
CA ALA A 3 1.86 2.89 -5.22
C ALA A 3 1.77 2.31 -6.65
N GLN A 4 2.17 3.09 -7.67
CA GLN A 4 2.13 2.67 -9.07
C GLN A 4 3.09 1.50 -9.34
N LYS A 5 4.28 1.51 -8.73
CA LYS A 5 5.21 0.38 -8.89
C LYS A 5 4.65 -0.89 -8.25
N CYS A 6 3.96 -0.77 -7.12
CA CYS A 6 3.31 -1.91 -6.49
C CYS A 6 2.13 -2.44 -7.33
N GLN A 7 1.32 -1.56 -7.92
CA GLN A 7 0.28 -1.93 -8.86
C GLN A 7 0.80 -2.80 -10.01
N LEU A 8 1.91 -2.40 -10.63
CA LEU A 8 2.54 -3.15 -11.73
C LEU A 8 3.06 -4.51 -11.24
N ASN A 9 3.68 -4.57 -10.06
CA ASN A 9 4.14 -5.82 -9.47
C ASN A 9 2.98 -6.80 -9.16
N CYS A 10 1.82 -6.25 -8.79
CA CYS A 10 0.63 -7.01 -8.47
C CYS A 10 -0.31 -7.22 -9.66
N ALA A 11 0.19 -7.09 -10.90
CA ALA A 11 -0.60 -7.38 -12.09
C ALA A 11 -1.27 -8.76 -12.00
N GLY A 12 -2.59 -8.81 -12.20
CA GLY A 12 -3.40 -10.03 -12.08
C GLY A 12 -4.02 -10.29 -10.69
N TYR A 13 -3.74 -9.41 -9.71
CA TYR A 13 -4.48 -9.32 -8.45
C TYR A 13 -5.49 -8.18 -8.50
N ARG A 14 -6.59 -8.33 -7.72
CA ARG A 14 -7.65 -7.32 -7.66
C ARG A 14 -7.27 -6.14 -6.77
N TYR A 15 -6.44 -6.40 -5.77
CA TYR A 15 -5.98 -5.39 -4.82
C TYR A 15 -4.46 -5.44 -4.73
N PHE A 16 -3.89 -4.28 -4.48
CA PHE A 16 -2.49 -4.11 -4.13
C PHE A 16 -2.37 -3.11 -2.99
N GLY A 17 -1.28 -3.16 -2.26
CA GLY A 17 -1.04 -2.21 -1.18
C GLY A 17 0.41 -2.09 -0.79
N VAL A 18 0.74 -0.96 -0.18
CA VAL A 18 2.08 -0.69 0.32
C VAL A 18 2.05 -0.50 1.83
N GLU A 19 2.96 -1.20 2.50
CA GLU A 19 3.20 -1.14 3.94
C GLU A 19 4.62 -0.65 4.21
N PHE A 20 4.81 0.03 5.35
CA PHE A 20 6.11 0.48 5.83
C PHE A 20 6.96 1.20 4.77
N ALA A 21 6.33 2.03 3.94
CA ALA A 21 6.91 2.79 2.83
C ALA A 21 7.53 1.98 1.67
N ARG A 22 7.70 0.67 1.81
CA ARG A 22 8.56 -0.12 0.90
C ARG A 22 8.02 -1.52 0.56
N GLU A 23 7.14 -2.08 1.37
CA GLU A 23 6.68 -3.46 1.26
C GLU A 23 5.43 -3.50 0.39
N CYS A 24 5.46 -4.27 -0.69
CA CYS A 24 4.35 -4.36 -1.64
C CYS A 24 3.63 -5.70 -1.47
N TRP A 25 2.31 -5.63 -1.33
CA TRP A 25 1.44 -6.77 -1.09
C TRP A 25 0.35 -6.86 -2.16
N CYS A 26 0.01 -8.07 -2.58
CA CYS A 26 -1.02 -8.35 -3.58
C CYS A 26 -2.13 -9.20 -2.97
N GLY A 27 -3.39 -8.92 -3.32
CA GLY A 27 -4.55 -9.62 -2.77
C GLY A 27 -5.67 -9.79 -3.79
N ARG A 28 -6.41 -10.90 -3.69
CA ARG A 28 -7.64 -11.11 -4.50
C ARG A 28 -8.89 -10.59 -3.79
N ASN A 29 -8.85 -10.56 -2.47
CA ASN A 29 -9.94 -10.13 -1.60
C ASN A 29 -9.62 -8.77 -0.97
N PRO A 30 -10.63 -7.95 -0.66
CA PRO A 30 -10.42 -6.71 0.06
C PRO A 30 -9.92 -6.96 1.50
N PRO A 31 -9.27 -5.97 2.14
CA PRO A 31 -8.97 -6.02 3.57
C PRO A 31 -10.25 -6.20 4.39
N ASN A 32 -10.18 -7.00 5.45
CA ASN A 32 -11.31 -7.23 6.37
C ASN A 32 -11.34 -6.24 7.55
N VAL A 33 -10.30 -5.41 7.70
CA VAL A 33 -10.16 -4.43 8.77
C VAL A 33 -9.67 -3.11 8.18
N THR A 34 -10.24 -2.01 8.65
CA THR A 34 -9.82 -0.65 8.30
C THR A 34 -9.15 0.02 9.50
N ALA A 35 -8.14 0.83 9.23
CA ALA A 35 -7.49 1.69 10.22
C ALA A 35 -7.72 3.17 9.88
N PRO A 36 -7.60 4.08 10.87
CA PRO A 36 -7.59 5.52 10.61
C PRO A 36 -6.51 5.90 9.60
N ALA A 37 -6.83 6.81 8.68
CA ALA A 37 -5.88 7.26 7.65
C ALA A 37 -4.61 7.88 8.24
N SER A 38 -4.69 8.48 9.43
CA SER A 38 -3.53 9.02 10.16
C SER A 38 -2.47 7.98 10.53
N GLU A 39 -2.85 6.70 10.64
CA GLU A 39 -1.94 5.59 10.94
C GLU A 39 -1.23 5.05 9.68
N CYS A 40 -1.72 5.44 8.50
CA CYS A 40 -1.10 5.18 7.20
C CYS A 40 -0.47 6.49 6.69
N SER A 41 0.58 6.98 7.34
CA SER A 41 1.16 8.32 7.08
C SER A 41 2.63 8.31 6.64
N MET A 42 3.24 7.14 6.41
CA MET A 42 4.61 7.07 5.95
C MET A 42 4.72 7.43 4.45
N PRO A 43 5.62 8.35 4.07
CA PRO A 43 5.86 8.66 2.66
C PRO A 43 6.44 7.44 1.95
N CYS A 44 6.12 7.26 0.67
CA CYS A 44 6.65 6.15 -0.12
C CYS A 44 8.16 6.30 -0.30
N LEU A 45 8.92 5.21 -0.11
CA LEU A 45 10.38 5.22 -0.26
C LEU A 45 10.84 5.59 -1.69
N GLY A 46 9.96 5.42 -2.69
CA GLY A 46 10.25 5.77 -4.08
C GLY A 46 9.69 7.11 -4.57
N ASP A 47 8.87 7.78 -3.76
CA ASP A 47 8.22 9.05 -4.09
C ASP A 47 7.62 9.66 -2.80
N ASP A 48 8.28 10.65 -2.22
CA ASP A 48 7.88 11.25 -0.94
C ASP A 48 6.62 12.13 -1.02
N SER A 49 6.12 12.41 -2.23
CA SER A 49 4.84 13.08 -2.46
C SER A 49 3.62 12.16 -2.25
N GLN A 50 3.85 10.85 -2.14
CA GLN A 50 2.84 9.83 -1.95
C GLN A 50 2.93 9.18 -0.57
N ILE A 51 1.81 8.67 -0.07
CA ILE A 51 1.72 7.97 1.19
C ILE A 51 1.58 6.46 0.96
N CYS A 52 2.42 5.66 1.63
CA CYS A 52 2.59 4.22 1.43
C CYS A 52 2.64 3.45 2.76
N GLY A 53 1.52 3.50 3.48
CA GLY A 53 1.26 2.71 4.66
C GLY A 53 1.86 3.32 5.93
N GLY A 54 2.14 2.45 6.89
CA GLY A 54 2.72 2.75 8.18
C GLY A 54 3.19 1.46 8.85
N PRO A 55 3.68 1.52 10.10
CA PRO A 55 4.01 0.31 10.86
C PRO A 55 2.76 -0.54 11.10
N ASN A 56 2.72 -1.77 10.57
CA ASN A 56 1.55 -2.66 10.61
C ASN A 56 0.29 -2.04 9.96
N ARG A 57 0.48 -1.15 8.97
CA ARG A 57 -0.58 -0.40 8.32
C ARG A 57 -0.34 -0.35 6.82
N ILE A 58 -1.34 -0.76 6.06
CA ILE A 58 -1.27 -0.87 4.61
C ILE A 58 -2.23 0.12 3.96
N ASN A 59 -1.73 0.95 3.05
CA ASN A 59 -2.61 1.63 2.09
C ASN A 59 -2.95 0.64 0.99
N VAL A 60 -4.24 0.46 0.70
CA VAL A 60 -4.75 -0.52 -0.25
C VAL A 60 -5.52 0.17 -1.36
N TRP A 61 -5.28 -0.28 -2.58
CA TRP A 61 -5.91 0.14 -3.82
C TRP A 61 -6.42 -1.09 -4.57
N GLY A 62 -7.38 -0.92 -5.48
CA GLY A 62 -7.90 -2.00 -6.33
C GLY A 62 -8.43 -1.51 -7.66
#